data_AF-A0A956Z2X0-F1
#
_entry.id   AF-A0A956Z2X0-F1
#
_cell.length_a   1.000
_cell.length_b   1.000
_cell.length_c   1.000
_cell.angle_alpha   90.00
_cell.angle_beta   90.00
_cell.angle_gamma   90.00
#
_symmetry.space_group_name_H-M   'P 1'
#
loop_
_entity.id
_entity.type
_entity.pdbx_description
1 polymer ?
#
loop_
_entity_poly.entity_id
_entity_poly.type
_entity_poly.pdbx_seq_one_letter_code
_entity_poly.pdbx_strand_id
1 'polypeptide(L)' 'MSLPYRYPSDEISVLNLEDARTVARFFQVLADPTRVRMIKALADGEWCVSDLTHALKMDQP' A
#
# COMPACT_ATOMS: atom_id res chain seq x y z
N MET A 1 29.97 39.07 -5.34
CA MET A 1 29.07 38.50 -6.38
C MET A 1 28.52 37.19 -5.82
N SER A 2 27.46 37.28 -5.01
CA SER A 2 26.87 36.11 -4.35
C SER A 2 25.71 35.63 -5.20
N LEU A 3 25.79 34.40 -5.72
CA LEU A 3 24.69 33.79 -6.46
C LEU A 3 23.46 33.67 -5.55
N PRO A 4 22.25 34.04 -6.00
CA PRO A 4 21.06 33.88 -5.19
C PRO A 4 20.82 32.37 -4.99
N TYR A 5 20.80 31.94 -3.73
CA TYR A 5 20.40 30.60 -3.36
C TYR A 5 18.99 30.36 -3.90
N ARG A 6 18.86 29.52 -4.94
CA ARG A 6 17.57 29.13 -5.50
C ARG A 6 16.88 28.28 -4.44
N TYR A 7 16.00 28.88 -3.66
CA TYR A 7 15.08 28.12 -2.82
C TYR A 7 14.22 27.28 -3.79
N PRO A 8 14.21 25.94 -3.69
CA PRO A 8 13.25 25.17 -4.45
C PRO A 8 11.87 25.62 -3.99
N SER A 9 11.16 26.32 -4.88
CA SER A 9 9.74 26.65 -4.72
C SER A 9 8.88 25.40 -4.92
N ASP A 10 9.32 24.24 -4.41
CA ASP A 10 8.46 23.09 -4.28
C ASP A 10 7.66 23.31 -3.00
N GLU A 11 6.63 24.13 -3.12
CA GLU A 11 5.57 24.18 -2.13
C GLU A 11 5.05 22.75 -1.97
N ILE A 12 5.33 22.14 -0.81
CA ILE A 12 4.91 20.77 -0.53
C ILE A 12 3.38 20.77 -0.47
N SER A 13 2.75 20.43 -1.59
CA SER A 13 1.31 20.30 -1.71
C SER A 13 0.87 19.06 -0.93
N VAL A 14 0.31 19.27 0.25
CA VAL A 14 -0.32 18.22 1.04
C VAL A 14 -1.67 17.84 0.44
N LEU A 15 -2.06 16.56 0.56
CA LEU A 15 -3.41 16.13 0.20
C LEU A 15 -4.43 16.85 1.06
N ASN A 16 -5.59 17.17 0.47
CA ASN A 16 -6.73 17.60 1.27
C ASN A 16 -7.19 16.45 2.19
N LEU A 17 -7.96 16.81 3.22
CA LEU A 17 -8.34 15.87 4.27
C LEU A 17 -9.19 14.70 3.75
N GLU A 18 -10.02 14.91 2.73
CA GLU A 18 -10.90 13.87 2.19
C GLU A 18 -10.11 12.82 1.40
N ASP A 19 -9.21 13.26 0.54
CA ASP A 19 -8.31 12.39 -0.21
C ASP A 19 -7.38 11.63 0.74
N ALA A 20 -6.81 12.33 1.73
CA ALA A 20 -5.96 11.72 2.74
C ALA A 20 -6.71 10.62 3.53
N ARG A 21 -7.98 10.84 3.88
CA ARG A 21 -8.81 9.83 4.56
C ARG A 21 -9.08 8.62 3.68
N THR A 22 -9.36 8.83 2.41
CA THR A 22 -9.60 7.74 1.46
C THR A 22 -8.35 6.87 1.30
N VAL A 23 -7.19 7.49 1.10
CA VAL A 23 -5.90 6.80 1.01
C VAL A 23 -5.55 6.11 2.34
N ALA A 24 -5.78 6.76 3.48
CA ALA A 24 -5.53 6.16 4.79
C ALA A 24 -6.37 4.90 5.02
N ARG A 25 -7.66 4.89 4.63
CA ARG A 25 -8.50 3.69 4.71
C ARG A 25 -7.96 2.56 3.84
N PHE A 26 -7.46 2.88 2.63
CA PHE A 26 -6.84 1.88 1.77
C PHE A 26 -5.61 1.24 2.43
N PHE A 27 -4.71 2.05 3.00
CA PHE A 27 -3.56 1.52 3.73
C PHE A 27 -3.95 0.74 4.99
N GLN A 28 -5.00 1.14 5.70
CA GLN A 28 -5.51 0.38 6.85
C GLN A 28 -5.98 -1.03 6.44
N VAL A 29 -6.65 -1.16 5.30
CA VAL A 29 -7.06 -2.48 4.76
C VAL A 29 -5.83 -3.33 4.44
N LEU A 30 -4.77 -2.72 3.91
CA LEU A 30 -3.51 -3.39 3.56
C LEU A 30 -2.61 -3.67 4.77
N ALA A 31 -2.81 -3.02 5.91
CA ALA A 31 -1.96 -3.17 7.09
C ALA A 31 -2.11 -4.51 7.83
N ASP A 32 -3.00 -5.40 7.36
CA ASP A 32 -3.13 -6.75 7.89
C ASP A 32 -2.04 -7.69 7.31
N PRO A 33 -1.21 -8.35 8.15
CA PRO A 33 -0.12 -9.20 7.68
C PRO A 33 -0.57 -10.34 6.76
N THR A 34 -1.77 -10.89 6.97
CA THR A 34 -2.31 -11.98 6.17
C THR A 34 -2.66 -11.47 4.77
N ARG A 35 -3.31 -10.30 4.65
CA ARG A 35 -3.61 -9.66 3.36
C ARG A 35 -2.35 -9.31 2.57
N VAL A 36 -1.29 -8.82 3.22
CA VAL A 36 -0.01 -8.54 2.54
C VAL A 36 0.59 -9.81 1.95
N ARG A 37 0.58 -10.92 2.72
CA ARG A 37 1.05 -12.23 2.23
C ARG A 37 0.20 -12.75 1.07
N MET A 38 -1.12 -12.59 1.13
CA MET A 38 -2.03 -12.93 0.03
C MET A 38 -1.70 -12.14 -1.23
N ILE A 39 -1.55 -10.82 -1.13
CA ILE A 39 -1.22 -9.96 -2.28
C ILE A 39 0.11 -10.37 -2.89
N LYS A 40 1.13 -10.69 -2.09
CA LYS A 40 2.41 -11.18 -2.62
C LYS A 40 2.26 -12.48 -3.40
N ALA A 41 1.50 -13.45 -2.89
CA ALA A 41 1.26 -14.72 -3.59
C ALA A 41 0.54 -14.50 -4.92
N LEU A 42 -0.48 -13.65 -4.93
CA LEU A 42 -1.27 -13.32 -6.12
C LEU A 42 -0.51 -12.43 -7.12
N ALA A 43 0.48 -11.67 -6.67
CA ALA A 43 1.33 -10.88 -7.56
C ALA A 43 2.27 -11.76 -8.40
N ASP A 44 2.57 -12.99 -7.94
CA ASP A 44 3.41 -13.94 -8.68
C ASP A 44 2.61 -14.77 -9.71
N GLY A 45 1.28 -14.73 -9.65
CA GLY A 45 0.38 -15.44 -10.56
C GLY A 45 -0.99 -15.70 -9.96
N GLU A 46 -1.88 -16.33 -10.75
CA GLU A 46 -3.16 -16.82 -10.24
C GLU A 46 -2.95 -18.09 -9.39
N TRP A 47 -3.68 -18.19 -8.28
CA TRP A 47 -3.65 -19.35 -7.38
C TRP A 47 -5.08 -19.84 -7.16
N CYS A 48 -5.27 -21.16 -7.11
CA CYS A 48 -6.55 -21.67 -6.63
C CYS A 48 -6.67 -21.39 -5.12
N VAL A 49 -7.91 -21.26 -4.63
CA VAL A 49 -8.16 -20.86 -3.23
C VAL A 49 -7.53 -21.84 -2.24
N SER A 50 -7.56 -23.14 -2.55
CA SER A 50 -6.99 -24.19 -1.69
C SER A 50 -5.46 -24.15 -1.59
N ASP A 51 -4.77 -23.86 -2.71
CA ASP A 51 -3.31 -23.69 -2.68
C ASP A 51 -2.93 -22.44 -1.90
N LEU A 52 -3.71 -21.37 -2.05
CA LEU A 52 -3.49 -20.12 -1.35
C LEU A 52 -3.71 -20.27 0.16
N THR A 53 -4.79 -20.91 0.60
CA THR A 53 -5.07 -21.13 2.02
C THR A 53 -4.04 -22.06 2.66
N HIS A 54 -3.62 -23.11 1.95
CA HIS A 54 -2.55 -24.00 2.40
C HIS A 54 -1.21 -23.25 2.56
N ALA A 55 -0.81 -22.45 1.56
CA ALA A 55 0.42 -21.65 1.62
C ALA A 55 0.40 -20.60 2.76
N LEU A 56 -0.79 -20.06 3.08
CA LEU A 56 -0.97 -19.10 4.16
C LEU A 56 -1.09 -19.73 5.54
N LYS A 57 -1.25 -21.06 5.62
CA LYS A 57 -1.55 -21.83 6.84
C LYS A 57 -2.89 -21.40 7.46
N MET A 58 -3.89 -21.25 6.61
CA MET A 58 -5.26 -20.88 6.98
C MET A 58 -6.19 -22.04 6.70
N ASP A 59 -7.19 -22.24 7.56
CA ASP A 59 -8.29 -23.16 7.26
C ASP A 59 -9.19 -22.56 6.18
N GLN A 60 -9.56 -23.37 5.20
CA GLN A 60 -10.57 -22.99 4.21
C GLN A 60 -11.95 -23.44 4.73
N PRO A 61 -12.91 -22.52 4.93
CA PRO A 61 -14.28 -22.86 5.32
C PRO A 61 -15.08 -23.52 4.19
#